data_AF-A0A2G5UYS3-F1
#
_entry.id   AF-A0A2G5UYS3-F1
#
_cell.length_a   1.000
_cell.length_b   1.000
_cell.length_c   1.000
_cell.angle_alpha   90.00
_cell.angle_beta   90.00
_cell.angle_gamma   90.00
#
_symmetry.space_group_name_H-M   'P 1'
#
loop_
_entity.id
_entity.type
_entity.pdbx_description
1 polymer ?
#
loop_
_entity_poly.entity_id
_entity_poly.type
_entity_poly.pdbx_seq_one_letter_code
_entity_poly.pdbx_strand_id
1 'polypeptide(L)'
;MDAYEMQFHILGRILMTRDDDMISKTIDQLLKKGYPSMEILDKCNIPFLISYYAPENVFAQQLLNIHQMAKNIQIKEELSSVLESFEAGIAKRFEGETLPDEFVKLLALMTQSKEVSIARLAFRTFHDFPIPMDIAAYIRLLAIHSRYPFPEAESLRLKMERNLNRIDEVDDGIEMRIPEENVPAVVRFVPQAPEDSDDDEDLESESDTDTESEADSESDEDDDLNESFLSQDSAFGGINEVLEDIREYEEEMIAFDYSLGEMIMRIVVEAFESKKNAMINFATRMVNQFRMQFSQALYRKYEIKIHFLNGAQNKLAENLMSTISKMVVEHPVDKKETLFNEILEYIDSESKDDGKICDEMLAVLMTYITEEDDDYASDVAAFLLQKSATLRQFLAQNVYEYLDMVPDKSEEVYELMDKIEEMDDQN
;
A
#
# COMPACT_ATOMS: atom_id res chain seq x y z
N MET A 1 15.34 -6.01 -18.14
CA MET A 1 14.51 -7.02 -17.42
C MET A 1 14.99 -8.44 -17.77
N ASP A 2 14.79 -9.47 -16.92
CA ASP A 2 15.04 -10.86 -17.35
C ASP A 2 13.86 -11.45 -18.14
N ALA A 3 14.11 -12.48 -18.96
CA ALA A 3 13.09 -13.04 -19.85
C ALA A 3 11.93 -13.72 -19.12
N TYR A 4 12.13 -14.15 -17.87
CA TYR A 4 11.09 -14.80 -17.06
C TYR A 4 10.19 -13.74 -16.40
N GLU A 5 10.77 -12.67 -15.86
CA GLU A 5 10.05 -11.49 -15.37
C GLU A 5 9.19 -10.85 -16.49
N MET A 6 9.75 -10.73 -17.70
CA MET A 6 9.02 -10.21 -18.87
C MET A 6 7.74 -11.02 -19.16
N GLN A 7 7.81 -12.35 -19.03
CA GLN A 7 6.63 -13.20 -19.23
C GLN A 7 5.52 -12.95 -18.19
N PHE A 8 5.86 -12.48 -16.98
CA PHE A 8 4.86 -12.06 -15.99
C PHE A 8 4.31 -10.67 -16.27
N HIS A 9 5.09 -9.74 -16.83
CA HIS A 9 4.54 -8.50 -17.36
C HIS A 9 3.53 -8.76 -18.49
N ILE A 10 3.84 -9.69 -19.39
CA ILE A 10 2.93 -10.15 -20.44
C ILE A 10 1.68 -10.80 -19.84
N LEU A 11 1.83 -11.68 -18.84
CA LEU A 11 0.68 -12.23 -18.12
C LEU A 11 -0.19 -11.10 -17.51
N GLY A 12 0.44 -10.06 -16.95
CA GLY A 12 -0.27 -8.90 -16.43
C GLY A 12 -1.16 -8.24 -17.48
N ARG A 13 -0.66 -8.08 -18.71
CA ARG A 13 -1.46 -7.57 -19.84
C ARG A 13 -2.54 -8.55 -20.28
N ILE A 14 -2.24 -9.85 -20.35
CA ILE A 14 -3.23 -10.88 -20.69
C ILE A 14 -4.36 -10.93 -19.66
N LEU A 15 -4.09 -10.72 -18.38
CA LEU A 15 -5.14 -10.62 -17.37
C LEU A 15 -6.12 -9.48 -17.68
N MET A 16 -5.63 -8.35 -18.19
CA MET A 16 -6.47 -7.18 -18.54
C MET A 16 -7.44 -7.45 -19.68
N THR A 17 -7.16 -8.42 -20.57
CA THR A 17 -8.06 -8.78 -21.68
C THR A 17 -9.35 -9.43 -21.21
N ARG A 18 -9.35 -10.01 -19.99
CA ARG A 18 -10.46 -10.77 -19.40
C ARG A 18 -10.88 -12.01 -20.22
N ASP A 19 -10.01 -12.47 -21.12
CA ASP A 19 -10.22 -13.71 -21.87
C ASP A 19 -9.79 -14.91 -21.01
N ASP A 20 -10.76 -15.59 -20.41
CA ASP A 20 -10.53 -16.71 -19.50
C ASP A 20 -9.74 -17.87 -20.14
N ASP A 21 -9.94 -18.14 -21.42
CA ASP A 21 -9.24 -19.21 -22.13
C ASP A 21 -7.78 -18.83 -22.34
N MET A 22 -7.53 -17.58 -22.74
CA MET A 22 -6.17 -17.04 -22.91
C MET A 22 -5.42 -17.01 -21.57
N ILE A 23 -6.04 -16.45 -20.53
CA ILE A 23 -5.48 -16.39 -19.18
C ILE A 23 -5.10 -17.78 -18.69
N SER A 24 -6.01 -18.76 -18.81
CA SER A 24 -5.77 -20.12 -18.35
C SER A 24 -4.60 -20.78 -19.08
N LYS A 25 -4.53 -20.63 -20.41
CA LYS A 25 -3.44 -21.18 -21.23
C LYS A 25 -2.10 -20.56 -20.87
N THR A 26 -2.03 -19.23 -20.73
CA THR A 26 -0.79 -18.52 -20.38
C THR A 26 -0.29 -18.94 -19.00
N ILE A 27 -1.17 -18.98 -17.99
CA ILE A 27 -0.79 -19.41 -16.65
C ILE A 27 -0.26 -20.86 -16.67
N ASP A 28 -0.95 -21.78 -17.33
CA ASP A 28 -0.50 -23.18 -17.44
C ASP A 28 0.87 -23.30 -18.13
N GLN A 29 1.12 -22.53 -19.19
CA GLN A 29 2.42 -22.49 -19.86
C GLN A 29 3.54 -21.96 -18.96
N LEU A 30 3.27 -20.92 -18.16
CA LEU A 30 4.26 -20.36 -17.24
C LEU A 30 4.57 -21.31 -16.09
N LEU A 31 3.55 -21.92 -15.49
CA LEU A 31 3.72 -22.87 -14.38
C LEU A 31 4.47 -24.13 -14.80
N LYS A 32 4.36 -24.55 -16.08
CA LYS A 32 5.18 -25.65 -16.64
C LYS A 32 6.68 -25.35 -16.66
N LYS A 33 7.08 -24.08 -16.71
CA LYS A 33 8.49 -23.66 -16.63
C LYS A 33 9.00 -23.59 -15.19
N GLY A 34 8.10 -23.55 -14.21
CA GLY A 34 8.40 -23.46 -12.78
C GLY A 34 7.46 -22.49 -12.08
N TYR A 35 7.33 -22.64 -10.76
CA TYR A 35 6.59 -21.67 -9.95
C TYR A 35 7.39 -20.38 -9.80
N PRO A 36 6.77 -19.21 -10.02
CA PRO A 36 7.45 -17.93 -9.85
C PRO A 36 7.77 -17.64 -8.39
N SER A 37 8.79 -16.82 -8.15
CA SER A 37 9.02 -16.25 -6.83
C SER A 37 7.92 -15.25 -6.48
N MET A 38 7.65 -15.08 -5.18
CA MET A 38 6.71 -14.04 -4.71
C MET A 38 7.15 -12.64 -5.13
N GLU A 39 8.46 -12.40 -5.18
CA GLU A 39 9.03 -11.13 -5.60
C GLU A 39 8.63 -10.76 -7.04
N ILE A 40 8.67 -11.71 -7.98
CA ILE A 40 8.25 -11.46 -9.37
C ILE A 40 6.75 -11.15 -9.43
N LEU A 41 5.93 -11.94 -8.73
CA LEU A 41 4.48 -11.74 -8.69
C LEU A 41 4.10 -10.37 -8.09
N ASP A 42 4.77 -9.97 -7.01
CA ASP A 42 4.58 -8.66 -6.38
C ASP A 42 5.10 -7.52 -7.26
N LYS A 43 6.25 -7.70 -7.91
CA LYS A 43 6.86 -6.72 -8.81
C LYS A 43 5.94 -6.41 -9.99
N CYS A 44 5.36 -7.44 -10.59
CA CYS A 44 4.42 -7.35 -11.71
C CYS A 44 2.96 -7.10 -11.26
N ASN A 45 2.71 -6.96 -9.96
CA ASN A 45 1.38 -6.69 -9.38
C ASN A 45 0.31 -7.75 -9.75
N ILE A 46 0.72 -8.99 -10.00
CA ILE A 46 -0.14 -10.09 -10.46
C ILE A 46 -1.31 -10.38 -9.50
N PRO A 47 -1.12 -10.44 -8.16
CA PRO A 47 -2.22 -10.72 -7.25
C PRO A 47 -3.40 -9.74 -7.38
N PHE A 48 -3.10 -8.45 -7.55
CA PHE A 48 -4.10 -7.42 -7.76
C PHE A 48 -4.79 -7.57 -9.12
N LEU A 49 -4.01 -7.78 -10.19
CA LEU A 49 -4.55 -7.93 -11.54
C LEU A 49 -5.50 -9.13 -11.65
N ILE A 50 -5.16 -10.25 -10.99
CA ILE A 50 -6.05 -11.40 -10.88
C ILE A 50 -7.35 -11.03 -10.16
N SER A 51 -7.24 -10.39 -8.99
CA SER A 51 -8.41 -10.02 -8.19
C SER A 51 -9.35 -9.04 -8.91
N TYR A 52 -8.81 -8.18 -9.77
CA TYR A 52 -9.56 -7.14 -10.47
C TYR A 52 -10.12 -7.61 -11.81
N TYR A 53 -9.28 -8.23 -12.66
CA TYR A 53 -9.66 -8.57 -14.04
C TYR A 53 -10.09 -10.03 -14.21
N ALA A 54 -9.64 -10.95 -13.34
CA ALA A 54 -9.89 -12.38 -13.48
C ALA A 54 -10.39 -13.05 -12.16
N PRO A 55 -11.41 -12.49 -11.47
CA PRO A 55 -11.86 -13.01 -10.17
C PRO A 55 -12.49 -14.41 -10.26
N GLU A 56 -13.12 -14.74 -11.39
CA GLU A 56 -13.81 -16.03 -11.59
C GLU A 56 -12.93 -17.08 -12.28
N ASN A 57 -11.74 -16.69 -12.78
CA ASN A 57 -10.85 -17.59 -13.49
C ASN A 57 -10.18 -18.59 -12.53
N VAL A 58 -10.48 -19.88 -12.67
CA VAL A 58 -10.01 -20.91 -11.75
C VAL A 58 -8.48 -21.01 -11.68
N PHE A 59 -7.77 -20.89 -12.81
CA PHE A 59 -6.31 -20.96 -12.84
C PHE A 59 -5.67 -19.73 -12.20
N ALA A 60 -6.20 -18.54 -12.48
CA ALA A 60 -5.76 -17.31 -11.86
C ALA A 60 -5.99 -17.34 -10.34
N GLN A 61 -7.17 -17.78 -9.88
CA GLN A 61 -7.46 -17.93 -8.47
C GLN A 61 -6.56 -18.96 -7.78
N GLN A 62 -6.18 -20.05 -8.46
CA GLN A 62 -5.20 -21.00 -7.92
C GLN A 62 -3.82 -20.34 -7.72
N LEU A 63 -3.34 -19.58 -8.71
CA LEU A 63 -2.08 -18.85 -8.61
C LEU A 63 -2.11 -17.82 -7.48
N LEU A 64 -3.19 -17.06 -7.36
CA LEU A 64 -3.41 -16.09 -6.28
C LEU A 64 -3.39 -16.77 -4.91
N ASN A 65 -4.11 -17.89 -4.74
CA ASN A 65 -4.14 -18.62 -3.48
C ASN A 65 -2.76 -19.16 -3.07
N ILE A 66 -1.98 -19.67 -4.02
CA ILE A 66 -0.61 -20.17 -3.75
C ILE A 66 0.28 -19.02 -3.26
N HIS A 67 0.21 -17.87 -3.94
CA HIS A 67 0.95 -16.67 -3.56
C HIS A 67 0.54 -16.18 -2.17
N GLN A 68 -0.76 -16.05 -1.89
CA GLN A 68 -1.28 -15.62 -0.59
C GLN A 68 -0.89 -16.58 0.54
N MET A 69 -0.89 -17.89 0.30
CA MET A 69 -0.43 -18.87 1.28
C MET A 69 1.06 -18.69 1.60
N ALA A 70 1.90 -18.57 0.59
CA ALA A 70 3.35 -18.36 0.77
C ALA A 70 3.64 -17.04 1.48
N LYS A 71 2.93 -15.97 1.10
CA LYS A 71 3.06 -14.64 1.68
C LYS A 71 2.63 -14.61 3.15
N ASN A 72 1.52 -15.26 3.48
CA ASN A 72 1.06 -15.40 4.87
C ASN A 72 2.07 -16.16 5.75
N ILE A 73 2.79 -17.15 5.19
CA ILE A 73 3.87 -17.84 5.90
C ILE A 73 5.03 -16.88 6.16
N GLN A 74 5.51 -16.18 5.13
CA GLN A 74 6.59 -15.19 5.25
C GLN A 74 6.27 -14.11 6.30
N ILE A 75 5.08 -13.51 6.20
CA ILE A 75 4.60 -12.47 7.13
C ILE A 75 4.52 -12.97 8.58
N LYS A 76 4.25 -14.27 8.79
CA LYS A 76 4.26 -14.88 10.13
C LYS A 76 5.66 -15.15 10.64
N GLU A 77 6.57 -15.60 9.79
CA GLU A 77 7.97 -15.86 10.15
C GLU A 77 8.69 -14.55 10.53
N GLU A 78 8.42 -13.47 9.82
CA GLU A 78 9.01 -12.15 10.07
C GLU A 78 8.39 -11.42 11.28
N LEU A 79 7.24 -11.87 11.80
CA LEU A 79 6.51 -11.13 12.83
C LEU A 79 7.35 -10.91 14.10
N SER A 80 8.13 -11.90 14.53
CA SER A 80 8.95 -11.79 15.74
C SER A 80 9.94 -10.63 15.64
N SER A 81 10.71 -10.56 14.54
CA SER A 81 11.72 -9.54 14.35
C SER A 81 11.11 -8.15 14.15
N VAL A 82 9.94 -8.07 13.50
CA VAL A 82 9.20 -6.81 13.38
C VAL A 82 8.77 -6.31 14.76
N LEU A 83 8.23 -7.18 15.62
CA LEU A 83 7.80 -6.79 16.97
C LEU A 83 8.98 -6.38 17.86
N GLU A 84 10.10 -7.09 17.77
CA GLU A 84 11.34 -6.75 18.50
C GLU A 84 11.88 -5.38 18.06
N SER A 85 11.94 -5.12 16.75
CA SER A 85 12.40 -3.84 16.19
C SER A 85 11.46 -2.69 16.57
N PHE A 86 10.15 -2.94 16.56
CA PHE A 86 9.15 -1.95 16.97
C PHE A 86 9.26 -1.60 18.45
N GLU A 87 9.40 -2.61 19.31
CA GLU A 87 9.56 -2.42 20.75
C GLU A 87 10.85 -1.66 21.09
N ALA A 88 11.99 -2.10 20.53
CA ALA A 88 13.28 -1.46 20.75
C ALA A 88 13.27 -0.01 20.26
N GLY A 89 12.73 0.23 19.06
CA GLY A 89 12.64 1.56 18.48
C GLY A 89 11.72 2.51 19.27
N ILE A 90 10.57 2.03 19.77
CA ILE A 90 9.72 2.83 20.66
C ILE A 90 10.45 3.17 21.96
N ALA A 91 11.09 2.17 22.61
CA ALA A 91 11.82 2.37 23.86
C ALA A 91 12.93 3.40 23.70
N LYS A 92 13.67 3.33 22.59
CA LYS A 92 14.78 4.24 22.26
C LYS A 92 14.29 5.64 21.87
N ARG A 93 13.28 5.75 21.02
CA ARG A 93 12.79 7.03 20.48
C ARG A 93 12.12 7.90 21.54
N PHE A 94 11.45 7.30 22.51
CA PHE A 94 10.64 7.99 23.51
C PHE A 94 11.14 7.76 24.94
N GLU A 95 12.43 7.46 25.12
CA GLU A 95 13.00 7.16 26.43
C GLU A 95 12.74 8.30 27.43
N GLY A 96 11.99 8.00 28.50
CA GLY A 96 11.65 8.98 29.53
C GLY A 96 10.56 9.99 29.15
N GLU A 97 9.98 9.88 27.96
CA GLU A 97 8.94 10.78 27.45
C GLU A 97 7.54 10.13 27.46
N THR A 98 6.50 10.95 27.35
CA THR A 98 5.14 10.48 27.08
C THR A 98 4.99 10.15 25.60
N LEU A 99 4.27 9.07 25.29
CA LEU A 99 3.99 8.69 23.90
C LEU A 99 3.14 9.77 23.21
N PRO A 100 3.47 10.15 21.96
CA PRO A 100 2.61 11.00 21.15
C PRO A 100 1.24 10.38 20.89
N ASP A 101 0.23 11.22 20.68
CA ASP A 101 -1.17 10.82 20.45
C ASP A 101 -1.32 9.81 19.31
N GLU A 102 -0.56 9.95 18.22
CA GLU A 102 -0.59 9.05 17.08
C GLU A 102 -0.15 7.63 17.48
N PHE A 103 0.87 7.52 18.32
CA PHE A 103 1.33 6.24 18.86
C PHE A 103 0.34 5.65 19.86
N VAL A 104 -0.27 6.48 20.71
CA VAL A 104 -1.35 6.04 21.60
C VAL A 104 -2.51 5.45 20.79
N LYS A 105 -2.93 6.12 19.71
CA LYS A 105 -3.99 5.67 18.80
C LYS A 105 -3.62 4.35 18.10
N LEU A 106 -2.38 4.22 17.63
CA LEU A 106 -1.87 2.98 17.03
C LEU A 106 -1.89 1.82 18.04
N LEU A 107 -1.30 2.01 19.21
CA LEU A 107 -1.27 0.99 20.27
C LEU A 107 -2.69 0.58 20.69
N ALA A 108 -3.62 1.53 20.79
CA ALA A 108 -5.01 1.23 21.11
C ALA A 108 -5.66 0.27 20.10
N LEU A 109 -5.39 0.42 18.80
CA LEU A 109 -5.85 -0.55 17.80
C LEU A 109 -5.11 -1.86 17.86
N MET A 110 -3.80 -1.83 18.11
CA MET A 110 -3.01 -3.05 18.28
C MET A 110 -3.56 -3.92 19.41
N THR A 111 -4.10 -3.35 20.49
CA THR A 111 -4.78 -4.14 21.56
C THR A 111 -5.98 -4.95 21.07
N GLN A 112 -6.59 -4.54 19.94
CA GLN A 112 -7.73 -5.21 19.32
C GLN A 112 -7.33 -6.18 18.21
N SER A 113 -6.03 -6.29 17.91
CA SER A 113 -5.53 -7.13 16.82
C SER A 113 -5.95 -8.59 17.02
N LYS A 114 -6.25 -9.26 15.90
CA LYS A 114 -6.45 -10.73 15.88
C LYS A 114 -5.18 -11.48 16.26
N GLU A 115 -4.01 -10.89 16.00
CA GLU A 115 -2.71 -11.45 16.29
C GLU A 115 -2.33 -11.22 17.76
N VAL A 116 -2.13 -12.32 18.48
CA VAL A 116 -2.00 -12.30 19.94
C VAL A 116 -0.74 -11.58 20.38
N SER A 117 0.37 -11.76 19.65
CA SER A 117 1.65 -11.12 19.97
C SER A 117 1.60 -9.59 19.80
N ILE A 118 0.86 -9.10 18.80
CA ILE A 118 0.64 -7.66 18.57
C ILE A 118 -0.14 -7.05 19.73
N ALA A 119 -1.26 -7.67 20.12
CA ALA A 119 -2.08 -7.18 21.22
C ALA A 119 -1.32 -7.18 22.56
N ARG A 120 -0.55 -8.24 22.84
CA ARG A 120 0.29 -8.33 24.03
C ARG A 120 1.37 -7.25 24.06
N LEU A 121 2.06 -7.03 22.94
CA LEU A 121 3.05 -5.97 22.82
C LEU A 121 2.42 -4.61 23.14
N ALA A 122 1.25 -4.30 22.58
CA ALA A 122 0.59 -3.03 22.82
C ALA A 122 0.25 -2.80 24.31
N PHE A 123 -0.29 -3.81 25.00
CA PHE A 123 -0.56 -3.71 26.44
C PHE A 123 0.73 -3.52 27.26
N ARG A 124 1.81 -4.22 26.89
CA ARG A 124 3.11 -4.04 27.54
C ARG A 124 3.66 -2.64 27.30
N THR A 125 3.62 -2.14 26.08
CA THR A 125 4.06 -0.77 25.75
C THR A 125 3.26 0.27 26.53
N PHE A 126 1.93 0.17 26.60
CA PHE A 126 1.14 1.06 27.46
C PHE A 126 1.54 0.96 28.94
N HIS A 127 1.87 -0.25 29.41
CA HIS A 127 2.31 -0.43 30.79
C HIS A 127 3.68 0.21 31.06
N ASP A 128 4.58 0.22 30.10
CA ASP A 128 5.96 0.66 30.33
C ASP A 128 6.13 2.18 30.20
N PHE A 129 5.29 2.84 29.40
CA PHE A 129 5.35 4.28 29.22
C PHE A 129 4.51 5.07 30.24
N PRO A 130 4.88 6.34 30.52
CA PRO A 130 4.01 7.28 31.20
C PRO A 130 2.73 7.52 30.39
N ILE A 131 1.58 7.37 31.04
CA ILE A 131 0.25 7.58 30.42
C ILE A 131 -0.34 8.86 30.98
N PRO A 132 -0.71 9.84 30.13
CA PRO A 132 -1.49 11.00 30.52
C PRO A 132 -2.82 10.62 31.19
N MET A 133 -3.20 11.34 32.26
CA MET A 133 -4.34 10.96 33.10
C MET A 133 -5.69 11.09 32.40
N ASP A 134 -5.81 12.02 31.46
CA ASP A 134 -6.98 12.24 30.62
C ASP A 134 -7.35 11.01 29.76
N ILE A 135 -6.36 10.19 29.39
CA ILE A 135 -6.59 8.94 28.62
C ILE A 135 -6.51 7.67 29.47
N ALA A 136 -6.21 7.77 30.77
CA ALA A 136 -6.01 6.60 31.65
C ALA A 136 -7.27 5.75 31.79
N ALA A 137 -8.45 6.37 31.89
CA ALA A 137 -9.73 5.68 31.96
C ALA A 137 -10.02 4.87 30.68
N TYR A 138 -9.69 5.44 29.51
CA TYR A 138 -9.84 4.77 28.22
C TYR A 138 -8.92 3.55 28.11
N ILE A 139 -7.64 3.69 28.45
CA ILE A 139 -6.66 2.59 28.42
C ILE A 139 -7.07 1.47 29.40
N ARG A 140 -7.60 1.82 30.57
CA ARG A 140 -8.18 0.84 31.50
C ARG A 140 -9.32 0.06 30.87
N LEU A 141 -10.23 0.73 30.15
CA LEU A 141 -11.33 0.07 29.47
C LEU A 141 -10.84 -0.88 28.37
N LEU A 142 -9.82 -0.52 27.60
CA LEU A 142 -9.20 -1.43 26.62
C LEU A 142 -8.65 -2.69 27.28
N ALA A 143 -8.01 -2.57 28.44
CA ALA A 143 -7.49 -3.71 29.19
C ALA A 143 -8.61 -4.63 29.72
N ILE A 144 -9.71 -4.06 30.24
CA ILE A 144 -10.88 -4.80 30.72
C ILE A 144 -11.56 -5.57 29.58
N HIS A 145 -11.70 -4.93 28.42
CA HIS A 145 -12.36 -5.50 27.25
C HIS A 145 -11.38 -6.25 26.33
N SER A 146 -10.20 -6.58 26.84
CA SER A 146 -9.23 -7.36 26.09
C SER A 146 -9.86 -8.69 25.65
N ARG A 147 -9.66 -9.02 24.37
CA ARG A 147 -10.25 -10.23 23.76
C ARG A 147 -9.78 -11.52 24.42
N TYR A 148 -8.57 -11.48 24.98
CA TYR A 148 -7.92 -12.61 25.63
C TYR A 148 -7.42 -12.20 27.02
N PRO A 149 -7.36 -13.13 27.99
CA PRO A 149 -6.90 -12.84 29.34
C PRO A 149 -5.38 -12.73 29.39
N PHE A 150 -4.85 -11.56 29.00
CA PHE A 150 -3.41 -11.30 29.01
C PHE A 150 -2.94 -10.81 30.39
N PRO A 151 -1.83 -11.36 30.94
CA PRO A 151 -1.19 -10.82 32.13
C PRO A 151 -0.80 -9.35 31.96
N GLU A 152 -0.37 -8.94 30.76
CA GLU A 152 0.01 -7.57 30.43
C GLU A 152 -1.19 -6.61 30.51
N ALA A 153 -2.35 -7.04 30.01
CA ALA A 153 -3.59 -6.27 30.11
C ALA A 153 -4.03 -6.11 31.57
N GLU A 154 -3.97 -7.18 32.37
CA GLU A 154 -4.32 -7.12 33.78
C GLU A 154 -3.36 -6.23 34.58
N SER A 155 -2.05 -6.31 34.29
CA SER A 155 -1.05 -5.41 34.90
C SER A 155 -1.35 -3.95 34.57
N LEU A 156 -1.66 -3.65 33.30
CA LEU A 156 -2.04 -2.32 32.87
C LEU A 156 -3.32 -1.83 33.54
N ARG A 157 -4.35 -2.68 33.63
CA ARG A 157 -5.61 -2.35 34.33
C ARG A 157 -5.35 -1.94 35.77
N LEU A 158 -4.55 -2.72 36.50
CA LEU A 158 -4.18 -2.43 37.88
C LEU A 158 -3.32 -1.16 38.01
N LYS A 159 -2.40 -0.90 37.06
CA LYS A 159 -1.62 0.34 36.99
C LYS A 159 -2.55 1.54 36.85
N MET A 160 -3.52 1.48 35.93
CA MET A 160 -4.48 2.56 35.70
C MET A 160 -5.42 2.76 36.89
N GLU A 161 -5.89 1.69 37.54
CA GLU A 161 -6.71 1.81 38.76
C GLU A 161 -5.97 2.50 39.90
N ARG A 162 -4.70 2.18 40.11
CA ARG A 162 -3.87 2.88 41.12
C ARG A 162 -3.70 4.36 40.78
N ASN A 163 -3.53 4.69 39.50
CA ASN A 163 -3.37 6.07 39.07
C ASN A 163 -4.66 6.88 39.25
N LEU A 164 -5.81 6.29 38.92
CA LEU A 164 -7.13 6.93 39.10
C LEU A 164 -7.48 7.08 40.59
N ASN A 165 -7.28 6.04 41.41
CA ASN A 165 -7.58 6.10 42.84
C ASN A 165 -6.69 7.09 43.61
N ARG A 166 -5.46 7.35 43.13
CA ARG A 166 -4.59 8.40 43.69
C ARG A 166 -5.15 9.81 43.50
N ILE A 167 -6.02 10.02 42.52
CA ILE A 167 -6.72 11.29 42.33
C ILE A 167 -7.92 11.37 43.28
N ASP A 168 -8.70 10.29 43.41
CA ASP A 168 -9.84 10.24 44.33
C ASP A 168 -9.43 10.46 45.81
N GLU A 169 -8.20 10.07 46.19
CA GLU A 169 -7.66 10.35 47.53
C GLU A 169 -7.12 11.78 47.72
N VAL A 170 -6.92 12.54 46.64
CA VAL A 170 -6.41 13.92 46.65
C VAL A 170 -7.51 14.94 46.33
N ASP A 171 -8.62 14.50 45.74
CA ASP A 171 -9.68 15.34 45.19
C ASP A 171 -11.07 14.99 45.77
N ASP A 172 -11.27 15.31 47.04
CA ASP A 172 -12.59 15.38 47.70
C ASP A 172 -13.45 16.55 47.14
N GLY A 173 -13.45 16.84 45.83
CA GLY A 173 -14.18 18.01 45.33
C GLY A 173 -14.36 18.30 43.84
N ILE A 174 -13.74 17.60 42.88
CA ILE A 174 -13.91 17.94 41.45
C ILE A 174 -14.47 16.76 40.66
N GLU A 175 -15.72 16.88 40.22
CA GLU A 175 -16.30 15.99 39.19
C GLU A 175 -15.51 16.11 37.88
N MET A 176 -14.65 15.14 37.57
CA MET A 176 -14.08 15.00 36.23
C MET A 176 -15.15 14.51 35.25
N ARG A 177 -15.86 15.44 34.60
CA ARG A 177 -16.57 15.17 33.36
C ARG A 177 -15.53 15.12 32.23
N ILE A 178 -15.40 13.96 31.59
CA ILE A 178 -14.70 13.85 30.30
C ILE A 178 -15.50 14.68 29.30
N PRO A 179 -14.94 15.76 28.71
CA PRO A 179 -15.62 16.49 27.65
C PRO A 179 -15.80 15.54 26.46
N GLU A 180 -17.03 15.41 25.95
CA GLU A 180 -17.37 14.49 24.85
C GLU A 180 -16.52 14.73 23.59
N GLU A 181 -15.97 15.93 23.42
CA GLU A 181 -15.04 16.29 22.33
C GLU A 181 -13.66 15.63 22.41
N ASN A 182 -13.20 15.22 23.61
CA ASN A 182 -11.89 14.57 23.81
C ASN A 182 -11.98 13.04 23.83
N VAL A 183 -13.17 12.49 23.61
CA VAL A 183 -13.37 11.07 23.41
C VAL A 183 -12.93 10.74 21.98
N PRO A 184 -11.80 10.02 21.75
CA PRO A 184 -11.41 9.65 20.41
C PRO A 184 -12.57 8.88 19.77
N ALA A 185 -12.87 9.12 18.49
CA ALA A 185 -13.97 8.47 17.78
C ALA A 185 -14.01 6.93 17.95
N VAL A 186 -12.90 6.30 18.33
CA VAL A 186 -12.72 4.91 18.75
C VAL A 186 -13.66 4.47 19.89
N VAL A 187 -14.16 5.37 20.74
CA VAL A 187 -15.08 5.01 21.84
C VAL A 187 -16.51 4.71 21.34
N ARG A 188 -16.89 5.15 20.14
CA ARG A 188 -18.16 4.73 19.50
C ARG A 188 -18.17 3.26 19.02
N PHE A 189 -17.08 2.52 19.23
CA PHE A 189 -16.90 1.15 18.74
C PHE A 189 -16.96 0.07 19.82
N VAL A 190 -17.03 0.45 21.09
CA VAL A 190 -17.49 -0.47 22.11
C VAL A 190 -18.96 -0.73 21.80
N PRO A 191 -19.42 -1.98 21.61
CA PRO A 191 -20.84 -2.25 21.37
C PRO A 191 -21.63 -1.70 22.57
N GLN A 192 -22.28 -0.56 22.39
CA GLN A 192 -23.25 -0.09 23.36
C GLN A 192 -24.44 -1.06 23.28
N ALA A 193 -24.89 -1.51 24.46
CA ALA A 193 -26.16 -2.21 24.56
C ALA A 193 -27.26 -1.31 23.93
N PRO A 194 -28.28 -1.88 23.27
CA PRO A 194 -29.26 -1.09 22.55
C PRO A 194 -30.07 -0.29 23.57
N GLU A 195 -29.83 1.02 23.63
CA GLU A 195 -30.75 1.96 24.24
C GLU A 195 -31.47 2.70 23.12
N ASP A 196 -32.77 2.45 23.07
CA ASP A 196 -33.73 3.23 22.31
C ASP A 196 -33.66 4.70 22.77
N SER A 197 -33.45 5.63 21.85
CA SER A 197 -34.14 6.92 21.88
C SER A 197 -33.87 7.70 20.60
N ASP A 198 -34.98 8.12 20.01
CA ASP A 198 -35.08 9.22 19.07
C ASP A 198 -34.52 10.50 19.70
N ASP A 199 -33.76 11.29 18.94
CA ASP A 199 -34.02 12.74 18.82
C ASP A 199 -33.12 13.35 17.73
N ASP A 200 -33.79 14.05 16.82
CA ASP A 200 -33.26 14.97 15.83
C ASP A 200 -32.54 16.13 16.53
N GLU A 201 -31.46 16.66 15.92
CA GLU A 201 -31.28 18.12 15.79
C GLU A 201 -30.18 18.46 14.76
N ASP A 202 -30.64 19.06 13.67
CA ASP A 202 -29.86 19.83 12.70
C ASP A 202 -29.15 21.00 13.39
N LEU A 203 -27.86 21.23 13.09
CA LEU A 203 -27.30 22.59 13.04
C LEU A 203 -26.15 22.68 12.02
N GLU A 204 -26.45 23.37 10.92
CA GLU A 204 -25.49 24.03 10.05
C GLU A 204 -24.77 25.17 10.80
N SER A 205 -23.49 25.38 10.52
CA SER A 205 -22.92 26.74 10.55
C SER A 205 -21.67 26.83 9.68
N GLU A 206 -21.80 27.56 8.58
CA GLU A 206 -20.72 28.15 7.80
C GLU A 206 -19.98 29.22 8.61
N SER A 207 -18.66 29.33 8.44
CA SER A 207 -18.01 30.64 8.54
C SER A 207 -16.68 30.66 7.77
N ASP A 208 -16.69 31.44 6.70
CA ASP A 208 -15.54 31.98 5.98
C ASP A 208 -14.62 32.77 6.91
N THR A 209 -13.31 32.64 6.73
CA THR A 209 -12.39 33.78 6.80
C THR A 209 -11.14 33.51 5.96
N ASP A 210 -11.06 34.24 4.84
CA ASP A 210 -9.84 34.53 4.10
C ASP A 210 -8.82 35.25 4.98
N THR A 211 -7.54 34.90 4.88
CA THR A 211 -6.47 35.90 4.99
C THR A 211 -5.19 35.39 4.33
N GLU A 212 -4.94 35.92 3.14
CA GLU A 212 -3.63 35.94 2.49
C GLU A 212 -2.67 36.83 3.29
N SER A 213 -1.41 36.41 3.42
CA SER A 213 -0.29 37.35 3.49
C SER A 213 0.98 36.67 3.01
N GLU A 214 1.42 37.09 1.83
CA GLU A 214 2.78 36.92 1.34
C GLU A 214 3.75 37.76 2.16
N ALA A 215 4.96 37.25 2.35
CA ALA A 215 6.14 38.05 2.63
C ALA A 215 7.38 37.31 2.15
N ASP A 216 7.82 37.70 0.95
CA ASP A 216 9.18 37.58 0.46
C ASP A 216 10.19 38.14 1.48
N SER A 217 11.31 37.45 1.61
CA SER A 217 12.59 38.11 1.87
C SER A 217 13.73 37.22 1.37
N GLU A 218 14.10 37.48 0.11
CA GLU A 218 15.42 37.20 -0.43
C GLU A 218 16.47 38.03 0.33
N SER A 219 17.60 37.40 0.67
CA SER A 219 18.87 38.11 0.79
C SER A 219 19.99 37.17 0.38
N ASP A 220 20.52 37.43 -0.81
CA ASP A 220 21.80 36.95 -1.33
C ASP A 220 22.95 37.38 -0.41
N GLU A 221 23.98 36.53 -0.33
CA GLU A 221 25.35 36.82 -0.83
C GLU A 221 26.36 35.89 -0.14
N ASP A 222 27.08 35.20 -1.01
CA ASP A 222 28.18 34.27 -0.79
C ASP A 222 29.33 34.86 0.03
N ASP A 223 30.03 33.99 0.78
CA ASP A 223 31.47 34.12 0.96
C ASP A 223 32.11 32.74 1.18
N ASP A 224 32.62 32.19 0.07
CA ASP A 224 33.58 31.10 0.01
C ASP A 224 34.89 31.48 0.72
N LEU A 225 35.23 30.83 1.83
CA LEU A 225 36.63 30.68 2.26
C LEU A 225 36.88 29.27 2.82
N ASN A 226 37.12 28.37 1.89
CA ASN A 226 38.27 27.47 1.78
C ASN A 226 38.87 26.84 3.05
N GLU A 227 38.87 25.52 2.98
CA GLU A 227 39.73 24.50 3.57
C GLU A 227 40.90 24.87 4.51
N SER A 228 41.05 23.95 5.46
CA SER A 228 42.30 23.52 6.10
C SER A 228 42.71 24.28 7.34
N PHE A 229 42.51 23.66 8.51
CA PHE A 229 43.64 23.40 9.41
C PHE A 229 43.30 22.23 10.35
N LEU A 230 43.56 21.02 9.85
CA LEU A 230 43.93 19.90 10.72
C LEU A 230 45.25 20.27 11.41
N SER A 231 45.22 20.42 12.73
CA SER A 231 46.42 20.39 13.57
C SER A 231 46.14 19.58 14.84
N GLN A 232 46.34 18.29 14.65
CA GLN A 232 47.11 17.35 15.49
C GLN A 232 47.09 17.48 17.02
N ASP A 233 46.81 16.31 17.60
CA ASP A 233 47.37 15.74 18.83
C ASP A 233 46.62 15.95 20.15
N SER A 234 45.40 15.41 20.21
CA SER A 234 44.92 14.61 21.36
C SER A 234 43.58 13.93 21.05
N ALA A 235 43.46 12.65 21.39
CA ALA A 235 42.20 11.87 21.45
C ALA A 235 41.63 11.28 20.13
N PHE A 236 42.48 10.74 19.24
CA PHE A 236 42.03 9.93 18.09
C PHE A 236 41.74 8.47 18.48
N GLY A 237 40.87 8.29 19.48
CA GLY A 237 40.31 6.99 19.88
C GLY A 237 38.78 6.99 20.01
N GLY A 238 38.17 8.16 20.22
CA GLY A 238 36.71 8.28 20.43
C GLY A 238 35.90 8.80 19.22
N ILE A 239 36.54 9.34 18.17
CA ILE A 239 35.79 9.83 16.99
C ILE A 239 35.23 8.67 16.18
N ASN A 240 35.97 7.55 16.06
CA ASN A 240 35.45 6.35 15.41
C ASN A 240 34.31 5.70 16.23
N GLU A 241 34.42 5.69 17.56
CA GLU A 241 33.39 5.15 18.46
C GLU A 241 32.10 5.98 18.35
N VAL A 242 32.20 7.31 18.36
CA VAL A 242 31.03 8.21 18.19
C VAL A 242 30.40 8.08 16.79
N LEU A 243 31.19 7.88 15.73
CA LEU A 243 30.66 7.66 14.38
C LEU A 243 30.00 6.28 14.22
N GLU A 244 30.53 5.26 14.91
CA GLU A 244 29.90 3.94 14.98
C GLU A 244 28.57 4.00 15.74
N ASP A 245 28.51 4.70 16.86
CA ASP A 245 27.28 4.90 17.65
C ASP A 245 26.18 5.64 16.85
N ILE A 246 26.55 6.67 16.08
CA ILE A 246 25.60 7.40 15.21
C ILE A 246 25.06 6.47 14.13
N ARG A 247 25.93 5.68 13.50
CA ARG A 247 25.51 4.76 12.43
C ARG A 247 24.63 3.64 12.96
N GLU A 248 24.95 3.06 14.12
CA GLU A 248 24.12 2.07 14.79
C GLU A 248 22.75 2.66 15.13
N TYR A 249 22.72 3.89 15.64
CA TYR A 249 21.47 4.61 15.89
C TYR A 249 20.62 4.79 14.62
N GLU A 250 21.24 5.21 13.51
CA GLU A 250 20.55 5.35 12.22
C GLU A 250 20.01 4.02 11.70
N GLU A 251 20.80 2.95 11.75
CA GLU A 251 20.38 1.61 11.31
C GLU A 251 19.19 1.10 12.15
N GLU A 252 19.21 1.30 13.47
CA GLU A 252 18.09 0.96 14.36
C GLU A 252 16.84 1.80 14.10
N MET A 253 16.99 3.11 13.82
CA MET A 253 15.86 3.97 13.51
C MET A 253 15.23 3.65 12.15
N ILE A 254 16.02 3.24 11.16
CA ILE A 254 15.51 2.73 9.88
C ILE A 254 14.73 1.43 10.10
N ALA A 255 15.26 0.51 10.92
CA ALA A 255 14.56 -0.72 11.28
C ALA A 255 13.25 -0.44 12.03
N PHE A 256 13.26 0.55 12.92
CA PHE A 256 12.06 1.00 13.61
C PHE A 256 11.01 1.54 12.63
N ASP A 257 11.38 2.45 11.74
CA ASP A 257 10.47 3.04 10.76
C ASP A 257 9.86 1.97 9.83
N TYR A 258 10.67 0.98 9.42
CA TYR A 258 10.19 -0.18 8.67
C TYR A 258 9.17 -0.99 9.49
N SER A 259 9.47 -1.29 10.76
CA SER A 259 8.59 -2.06 11.63
C SER A 259 7.27 -1.35 11.97
N LEU A 260 7.32 -0.02 12.10
CA LEU A 260 6.15 0.83 12.29
C LEU A 260 5.23 0.75 11.06
N GLY A 261 5.79 0.80 9.85
CA GLY A 261 5.03 0.60 8.63
C GLY A 261 4.38 -0.78 8.56
N GLU A 262 5.10 -1.84 8.91
CA GLU A 262 4.57 -3.20 8.97
C GLU A 262 3.38 -3.30 9.96
N MET A 263 3.50 -2.70 11.14
CA MET A 263 2.42 -2.66 12.13
C MET A 263 1.19 -1.91 11.61
N ILE A 264 1.39 -0.73 11.01
CA ILE A 264 0.30 0.08 10.45
C ILE A 264 -0.42 -0.70 9.33
N MET A 265 0.31 -1.32 8.40
CA MET A 265 -0.31 -2.06 7.30
C MET A 265 -1.12 -3.26 7.79
N ARG A 266 -0.65 -3.99 8.81
CA ARG A 266 -1.44 -5.07 9.44
C ARG A 266 -2.75 -4.56 10.00
N ILE A 267 -2.72 -3.45 10.73
CA ILE A 267 -3.92 -2.85 11.29
C ILE A 267 -4.88 -2.36 10.18
N VAL A 268 -4.35 -1.82 9.10
CA VAL A 268 -5.15 -1.44 7.91
C VAL A 268 -5.82 -2.67 7.29
N VAL A 269 -5.08 -3.78 7.12
CA VAL A 269 -5.64 -5.05 6.63
C VAL A 269 -6.77 -5.53 7.54
N GLU A 270 -6.54 -5.59 8.84
CA GLU A 270 -7.56 -6.02 9.81
C GLU A 270 -8.79 -5.10 9.79
N ALA A 271 -8.60 -3.79 9.61
CA ALA A 271 -9.68 -2.83 9.47
C ALA A 271 -10.52 -3.10 8.21
N PHE A 272 -9.89 -3.35 7.06
CA PHE A 272 -10.60 -3.71 5.82
C PHE A 272 -11.36 -5.04 5.97
N GLU A 273 -10.72 -6.06 6.55
CA GLU A 273 -11.36 -7.36 6.80
C GLU A 273 -12.56 -7.27 7.75
N SER A 274 -12.55 -6.31 8.68
CA SER A 274 -13.67 -6.10 9.59
C SER A 274 -14.94 -5.61 8.87
N LYS A 275 -14.79 -5.01 7.68
CA LYS A 275 -15.86 -4.34 6.90
C LYS A 275 -16.59 -3.24 7.67
N LYS A 276 -16.04 -2.76 8.79
CA LYS A 276 -16.61 -1.67 9.58
C LYS A 276 -16.04 -0.35 9.08
N ASN A 277 -16.88 0.47 8.44
CA ASN A 277 -16.49 1.76 7.87
C ASN A 277 -15.71 2.64 8.83
N ALA A 278 -16.11 2.63 10.09
CA ALA A 278 -15.49 3.49 11.06
C ALA A 278 -14.08 2.98 11.47
N MET A 279 -13.82 1.66 11.47
CA MET A 279 -12.46 1.10 11.66
C MET A 279 -11.57 1.43 10.45
N ILE A 280 -12.13 1.29 9.25
CA ILE A 280 -11.46 1.65 8.00
C ILE A 280 -11.07 3.14 8.01
N ASN A 281 -12.02 4.03 8.33
CA ASN A 281 -11.76 5.47 8.46
C ASN A 281 -10.62 5.78 9.42
N PHE A 282 -10.63 5.12 10.57
CA PHE A 282 -9.64 5.37 11.60
C PHE A 282 -8.25 4.88 11.17
N ALA A 283 -8.15 3.67 10.63
CA ALA A 283 -6.90 3.13 10.09
C ALA A 283 -6.35 3.98 8.92
N THR A 284 -7.22 4.42 8.01
CA THR A 284 -6.82 5.30 6.90
C THR A 284 -6.33 6.67 7.37
N ARG A 285 -6.98 7.28 8.37
CA ARG A 285 -6.49 8.54 8.97
C ARG A 285 -5.12 8.35 9.60
N MET A 286 -4.88 7.21 10.24
CA MET A 286 -3.59 6.91 10.85
C MET A 286 -2.45 6.87 9.82
N VAL A 287 -2.66 6.21 8.67
CA VAL A 287 -1.69 6.21 7.55
C VAL A 287 -1.30 7.63 7.17
N ASN A 288 -2.26 8.55 7.09
CA ASN A 288 -2.01 9.96 6.78
C ASN A 288 -1.33 10.73 7.93
N GLN A 289 -1.64 10.40 9.18
CA GLN A 289 -1.12 11.07 10.38
C GLN A 289 0.37 10.83 10.59
N PHE A 290 0.85 9.60 10.36
CA PHE A 290 2.28 9.31 10.48
C PHE A 290 3.12 10.01 9.41
N ARG A 291 2.51 10.59 8.36
CA ARG A 291 3.18 11.27 7.22
C ARG A 291 4.34 10.46 6.61
N MET A 292 4.40 9.16 6.89
CA MET A 292 5.44 8.28 6.37
C MET A 292 5.04 7.87 4.95
N GLN A 293 5.93 8.14 4.00
CA GLN A 293 5.82 7.58 2.67
C GLN A 293 6.23 6.10 2.74
N PHE A 294 5.28 5.23 3.06
CA PHE A 294 5.52 3.79 3.03
C PHE A 294 5.90 3.35 1.63
N SER A 295 6.88 2.44 1.55
CA SER A 295 7.35 1.93 0.25
C SER A 295 6.23 1.19 -0.48
N GLN A 296 6.25 1.25 -1.81
CA GLN A 296 5.31 0.49 -2.63
C GLN A 296 5.37 -1.02 -2.33
N ALA A 297 6.58 -1.52 -2.05
CA ALA A 297 6.81 -2.91 -1.66
C ALA A 297 6.00 -3.28 -0.42
N LEU A 298 5.86 -2.38 0.56
CA LEU A 298 5.10 -2.65 1.77
C LEU A 298 3.58 -2.72 1.50
N TYR A 299 3.03 -1.84 0.66
CA TYR A 299 1.63 -1.92 0.24
C TYR A 299 1.31 -3.20 -0.55
N ARG A 300 2.25 -3.62 -1.41
CA ARG A 300 2.16 -4.88 -2.17
C ARG A 300 2.28 -6.09 -1.24
N LYS A 301 3.20 -6.04 -0.27
CA LYS A 301 3.39 -7.08 0.74
C LYS A 301 2.09 -7.39 1.49
N TYR A 302 1.34 -6.36 1.87
CA TYR A 302 0.07 -6.50 2.56
C TYR A 302 -1.16 -6.49 1.65
N GLU A 303 -0.97 -6.54 0.33
CA GLU A 303 -2.05 -6.63 -0.66
C GLU A 303 -3.17 -5.60 -0.45
N ILE A 304 -2.81 -4.38 -0.02
CA ILE A 304 -3.78 -3.38 0.44
C ILE A 304 -4.83 -3.06 -0.62
N LYS A 305 -4.44 -3.06 -1.91
CA LYS A 305 -5.38 -2.86 -3.02
C LYS A 305 -6.45 -3.96 -3.12
N ILE A 306 -6.08 -5.22 -2.86
CA ILE A 306 -7.03 -6.36 -2.87
C ILE A 306 -7.99 -6.24 -1.69
N HIS A 307 -7.47 -5.91 -0.50
CA HIS A 307 -8.30 -5.67 0.68
C HIS A 307 -9.26 -4.50 0.50
N PHE A 308 -8.85 -3.46 -0.22
CA PHE A 308 -9.75 -2.36 -0.60
C PHE A 308 -10.87 -2.81 -1.53
N LEU A 309 -10.54 -3.54 -2.61
CA LEU A 309 -11.55 -4.06 -3.56
C LEU A 309 -12.61 -4.93 -2.86
N ASN A 310 -12.20 -5.69 -1.84
CA ASN A 310 -13.07 -6.58 -1.07
C ASN A 310 -13.71 -5.91 0.17
N GLY A 311 -13.31 -4.68 0.47
CA GLY A 311 -13.69 -3.91 1.66
C GLY A 311 -15.01 -3.15 1.49
N ALA A 312 -15.40 -2.42 2.53
CA ALA A 312 -16.55 -1.50 2.44
C ALA A 312 -16.16 -0.22 1.69
N GLN A 313 -17.00 0.22 0.75
CA GLN A 313 -16.78 1.46 0.00
C GLN A 313 -16.82 2.67 0.95
N ASN A 314 -15.74 3.44 0.93
CA ASN A 314 -15.51 4.53 1.85
C ASN A 314 -14.62 5.61 1.20
N LYS A 315 -15.09 6.85 1.19
CA LYS A 315 -14.41 8.00 0.58
C LYS A 315 -12.98 8.22 1.10
N LEU A 316 -12.71 7.98 2.39
CA LEU A 316 -11.35 8.11 2.92
C LEU A 316 -10.44 6.98 2.40
N ALA A 317 -10.96 5.77 2.30
CA ALA A 317 -10.24 4.64 1.72
C ALA A 317 -10.01 4.85 0.21
N GLU A 318 -10.95 5.45 -0.52
CA GLU A 318 -10.79 5.86 -1.92
C GLU A 318 -9.66 6.88 -2.08
N ASN A 319 -9.54 7.86 -1.19
CA ASN A 319 -8.42 8.80 -1.20
C ASN A 319 -7.09 8.10 -0.97
N LEU A 320 -7.02 7.19 0.00
CA LEU A 320 -5.84 6.35 0.23
C LEU A 320 -5.51 5.52 -1.02
N MET A 321 -6.51 4.98 -1.69
CA MET A 321 -6.32 4.23 -2.94
C MET A 321 -5.90 5.10 -4.12
N SER A 322 -6.36 6.34 -4.18
CA SER A 322 -5.85 7.32 -5.15
C SER A 322 -4.37 7.60 -4.88
N THR A 323 -3.99 7.78 -3.62
CA THR A 323 -2.58 7.97 -3.21
C THR A 323 -1.73 6.74 -3.52
N ILE A 324 -2.17 5.54 -3.12
CA ILE A 324 -1.46 4.29 -3.44
C ILE A 324 -1.41 4.09 -4.95
N SER A 325 -2.47 4.42 -5.68
CA SER A 325 -2.48 4.28 -7.14
C SER A 325 -1.57 5.29 -7.81
N LYS A 326 -1.45 6.52 -7.32
CA LYS A 326 -0.43 7.48 -7.78
C LYS A 326 1.00 6.97 -7.50
N MET A 327 1.24 6.42 -6.30
CA MET A 327 2.51 5.76 -5.96
C MET A 327 2.77 4.48 -6.78
N VAL A 328 1.72 3.82 -7.29
CA VAL A 328 1.81 2.57 -8.06
C VAL A 328 1.83 2.81 -9.57
N VAL A 329 1.32 3.95 -10.04
CA VAL A 329 1.40 4.38 -11.44
C VAL A 329 2.81 4.86 -11.79
N GLU A 330 3.70 5.09 -10.83
CA GLU A 330 5.07 5.53 -11.12
C GLU A 330 6.04 4.35 -11.34
N HIS A 331 5.77 3.57 -12.39
CA HIS A 331 6.79 3.60 -13.42
C HIS A 331 6.74 5.06 -13.93
N PRO A 332 7.73 5.95 -13.65
CA PRO A 332 7.78 7.26 -14.30
C PRO A 332 7.44 7.10 -15.78
N VAL A 333 6.80 8.07 -16.43
CA VAL A 333 6.36 7.94 -17.85
C VAL A 333 7.44 7.28 -18.72
N ASP A 334 8.70 7.63 -18.49
CA ASP A 334 9.91 7.01 -19.04
C ASP A 334 9.97 5.47 -18.88
N LYS A 335 9.61 4.91 -17.72
CA LYS A 335 9.54 3.46 -17.45
C LYS A 335 8.31 2.78 -18.07
N LYS A 336 7.18 3.47 -18.33
CA LYS A 336 6.05 2.88 -19.06
C LYS A 336 6.40 2.69 -20.53
N GLU A 337 6.98 3.71 -21.14
CA GLU A 337 7.49 3.66 -22.50
C GLU A 337 8.64 2.65 -22.61
N THR A 338 9.55 2.62 -21.63
CA THR A 338 10.61 1.58 -21.56
C THR A 338 10.00 0.18 -21.51
N LEU A 339 8.98 -0.06 -20.67
CA LEU A 339 8.34 -1.38 -20.58
C LEU A 339 7.62 -1.76 -21.89
N PHE A 340 6.94 -0.81 -22.52
CA PHE A 340 6.33 -1.02 -23.83
C PHE A 340 7.37 -1.42 -24.87
N ASN A 341 8.49 -0.68 -24.95
CA ASN A 341 9.59 -0.99 -25.85
C ASN A 341 10.23 -2.35 -25.56
N GLU A 342 10.46 -2.69 -24.28
CA GLU A 342 10.96 -4.01 -23.88
C GLU A 342 9.97 -5.14 -24.26
N ILE A 343 8.66 -4.90 -24.20
CA ILE A 343 7.63 -5.84 -24.65
C ILE A 343 7.64 -5.99 -26.18
N LEU A 344 7.75 -4.89 -26.93
CA LEU A 344 7.89 -4.93 -28.39
C LEU A 344 9.13 -5.73 -28.81
N GLU A 345 10.28 -5.49 -28.16
CA GLU A 345 11.50 -6.24 -28.40
C GLU A 345 11.34 -7.72 -28.06
N TYR A 346 10.63 -8.04 -26.97
CA TYR A 346 10.33 -9.42 -26.60
C TYR A 346 9.47 -10.11 -27.67
N ILE A 347 8.36 -9.50 -28.07
CA ILE A 347 7.45 -10.01 -29.11
C ILE A 347 8.19 -10.14 -30.44
N ASP A 348 9.03 -9.16 -30.80
CA ASP A 348 9.88 -9.23 -31.98
C ASP A 348 10.81 -10.44 -31.91
N SER A 349 11.47 -10.66 -30.76
CA SER A 349 12.40 -11.76 -30.57
C SER A 349 11.77 -13.14 -30.69
N GLU A 350 10.55 -13.32 -30.18
CA GLU A 350 9.79 -14.58 -30.27
C GLU A 350 9.20 -14.81 -31.67
N SER A 351 9.00 -13.75 -32.45
CA SER A 351 8.48 -13.80 -33.83
C SER A 351 9.57 -13.76 -34.91
N LYS A 352 10.86 -13.83 -34.54
CA LYS A 352 12.00 -13.67 -35.47
C LYS A 352 12.05 -14.67 -36.62
N ASP A 353 11.62 -15.92 -36.40
CA ASP A 353 11.85 -17.00 -37.34
C ASP A 353 10.82 -17.06 -38.48
N ASP A 354 9.58 -16.62 -38.25
CA ASP A 354 8.50 -16.66 -39.25
C ASP A 354 7.73 -15.34 -39.41
N GLY A 355 8.07 -14.31 -38.62
CA GLY A 355 7.42 -13.01 -38.60
C GLY A 355 5.97 -13.07 -38.12
N LYS A 356 5.49 -14.20 -37.60
CA LYS A 356 4.09 -14.37 -37.20
C LYS A 356 3.89 -13.91 -35.78
N ILE A 357 2.75 -13.27 -35.56
CA ILE A 357 2.28 -12.90 -34.23
C ILE A 357 1.21 -13.89 -33.77
N CYS A 358 1.33 -14.39 -32.53
CA CYS A 358 0.30 -15.26 -31.95
C CYS A 358 -0.82 -14.43 -31.31
N ASP A 359 -1.93 -15.10 -30.99
CA ASP A 359 -3.14 -14.45 -30.46
C ASP A 359 -2.85 -13.72 -29.13
N GLU A 360 -2.03 -14.33 -28.27
CA GLU A 360 -1.62 -13.76 -26.99
C GLU A 360 -0.81 -12.47 -27.16
N MET A 361 0.13 -12.45 -28.11
CA MET A 361 0.95 -11.27 -28.39
C MET A 361 0.11 -10.14 -29.00
N LEU A 362 -0.81 -10.48 -29.90
CA LEU A 362 -1.72 -9.49 -30.47
C LEU A 362 -2.61 -8.89 -29.38
N ALA A 363 -3.20 -9.72 -28.52
CA ALA A 363 -4.03 -9.24 -27.41
C ALA A 363 -3.24 -8.31 -26.46
N VAL A 364 -1.98 -8.65 -26.16
CA VAL A 364 -1.10 -7.78 -25.36
C VAL A 364 -0.91 -6.42 -26.02
N LEU A 365 -0.64 -6.36 -27.32
CA LEU A 365 -0.52 -5.09 -28.03
C LEU A 365 -1.83 -4.29 -27.99
N MET A 366 -2.97 -4.97 -28.18
CA MET A 366 -4.27 -4.31 -28.11
C MET A 366 -4.60 -3.75 -26.73
N THR A 367 -4.08 -4.32 -25.64
CA THR A 367 -4.26 -3.74 -24.30
C THR A 367 -3.59 -2.37 -24.14
N TYR A 368 -2.53 -2.07 -24.90
CA TYR A 368 -1.92 -0.73 -24.87
C TYR A 368 -2.81 0.33 -25.51
N ILE A 369 -3.52 -0.03 -26.59
CA ILE A 369 -4.46 0.88 -27.26
C ILE A 369 -5.73 1.04 -26.43
N THR A 370 -6.22 -0.05 -25.81
CA THR A 370 -7.55 -0.07 -25.19
C THR A 370 -7.60 0.32 -23.72
N GLU A 371 -6.53 0.07 -22.95
CA GLU A 371 -6.52 0.28 -21.49
C GLU A 371 -5.52 1.36 -21.02
N GLU A 372 -4.66 1.90 -21.90
CA GLU A 372 -3.70 2.95 -21.55
C GLU A 372 -4.01 4.29 -22.24
N ASP A 373 -3.38 4.56 -23.38
CA ASP A 373 -3.46 5.84 -24.09
C ASP A 373 -3.44 5.58 -25.60
N ASP A 374 -4.20 6.41 -26.33
CA ASP A 374 -4.30 6.36 -27.79
C ASP A 374 -2.94 6.65 -28.45
N ASP A 375 -2.01 7.29 -27.72
CA ASP A 375 -0.62 7.55 -28.15
C ASP A 375 0.12 6.28 -28.60
N TYR A 376 -0.21 5.10 -28.04
CA TYR A 376 0.43 3.84 -28.43
C TYR A 376 -0.09 3.26 -29.76
N ALA A 377 -1.20 3.79 -30.28
CA ALA A 377 -1.85 3.24 -31.48
C ALA A 377 -0.93 3.28 -32.70
N SER A 378 -0.17 4.37 -32.88
CA SER A 378 0.77 4.53 -33.99
C SER A 378 1.89 3.48 -33.95
N ASP A 379 2.52 3.30 -32.78
CA ASP A 379 3.63 2.35 -32.62
C ASP A 379 3.17 0.90 -32.77
N VAL A 380 2.01 0.57 -32.20
CA VAL A 380 1.40 -0.76 -32.35
C VAL A 380 1.03 -1.01 -33.81
N ALA A 381 0.46 -0.03 -34.51
CA ALA A 381 0.12 -0.17 -35.93
C ALA A 381 1.37 -0.38 -36.80
N ALA A 382 2.40 0.45 -36.60
CA ALA A 382 3.69 0.32 -37.27
C ALA A 382 4.31 -1.06 -37.06
N PHE A 383 4.24 -1.58 -35.83
CA PHE A 383 4.73 -2.92 -35.49
C PHE A 383 3.94 -4.01 -36.22
N LEU A 384 2.60 -3.96 -36.18
CA LEU A 384 1.73 -4.97 -36.81
C LEU A 384 1.79 -4.96 -38.34
N LEU A 385 2.10 -3.82 -38.96
CA LEU A 385 2.36 -3.74 -40.40
C LEU A 385 3.55 -4.59 -40.83
N GLN A 386 4.58 -4.67 -39.97
CA GLN A 386 5.80 -5.46 -40.20
C GLN A 386 5.62 -6.94 -39.87
N LYS A 387 4.50 -7.32 -39.23
CA LYS A 387 4.22 -8.69 -38.79
C LYS A 387 3.16 -9.36 -39.65
N SER A 388 3.18 -10.69 -39.63
CA SER A 388 2.19 -11.55 -40.27
C SER A 388 1.13 -11.95 -39.25
N ALA A 389 -0.04 -11.29 -39.35
CA ALA A 389 -1.25 -11.62 -38.62
C ALA A 389 -2.34 -12.03 -39.61
N THR A 390 -3.22 -12.94 -39.21
CA THR A 390 -4.35 -13.39 -40.02
C THR A 390 -5.57 -12.53 -39.79
N LEU A 391 -6.48 -12.45 -40.77
CA LEU A 391 -7.75 -11.72 -40.62
C LEU A 391 -8.53 -12.21 -39.39
N ARG A 392 -8.55 -13.53 -39.16
CA ARG A 392 -9.20 -14.11 -37.99
C ARG A 392 -8.66 -13.55 -36.67
N GLN A 393 -7.36 -13.27 -36.59
CA GLN A 393 -6.75 -12.70 -35.39
C GLN A 393 -7.16 -11.24 -35.21
N PHE A 394 -7.15 -10.45 -36.29
CA PHE A 394 -7.62 -9.07 -36.24
C PHE A 394 -9.08 -8.96 -35.82
N LEU A 395 -9.96 -9.80 -36.40
CA LEU A 395 -11.37 -9.85 -36.04
C LEU A 395 -11.59 -10.33 -34.60
N ALA A 396 -10.83 -11.33 -34.14
CA ALA A 396 -10.99 -11.85 -32.78
C ALA A 396 -10.64 -10.81 -31.70
N GLN A 397 -9.75 -9.86 -32.01
CA GLN A 397 -9.32 -8.80 -31.09
C GLN A 397 -9.97 -7.43 -31.40
N ASN A 398 -10.94 -7.37 -32.32
CA ASN A 398 -11.59 -6.13 -32.77
C ASN A 398 -10.61 -5.01 -33.13
N VAL A 399 -9.49 -5.36 -33.78
CA VAL A 399 -8.39 -4.41 -34.01
C VAL A 399 -8.85 -3.23 -34.84
N TYR A 400 -9.64 -3.48 -35.88
CA TYR A 400 -10.15 -2.44 -36.75
C TYR A 400 -11.07 -1.47 -35.99
N GLU A 401 -12.03 -2.00 -35.21
CA GLU A 401 -12.97 -1.15 -34.47
C GLU A 401 -12.27 -0.25 -33.45
N TYR A 402 -11.24 -0.76 -32.77
CA TYR A 402 -10.48 0.05 -31.82
C TYR A 402 -9.65 1.13 -32.51
N LEU A 403 -8.96 0.80 -33.61
CA LEU A 403 -8.21 1.78 -34.39
C LEU A 403 -9.14 2.86 -34.96
N ASP A 404 -10.36 2.50 -35.40
CA ASP A 404 -11.34 3.46 -35.89
C ASP A 404 -11.82 4.45 -34.80
N MET A 405 -11.79 4.05 -33.53
CA MET A 405 -12.14 4.93 -32.41
C MET A 405 -11.04 5.92 -32.03
N VAL A 406 -9.79 5.72 -32.49
CA VAL A 406 -8.68 6.63 -32.22
C VAL A 406 -8.95 8.00 -32.87
N PRO A 407 -8.93 9.11 -32.10
CA PRO A 407 -9.33 10.44 -32.59
C PRO A 407 -8.32 11.01 -33.60
N ASP A 408 -7.02 10.89 -33.34
CA ASP A 408 -5.93 11.42 -34.18
C ASP A 408 -5.10 10.29 -34.79
N LYS A 409 -5.64 9.64 -35.84
CA LYS A 409 -5.00 8.51 -36.53
C LYS A 409 -3.75 8.95 -37.30
N SER A 410 -2.65 8.22 -37.10
CA SER A 410 -1.43 8.37 -37.90
C SER A 410 -1.56 7.67 -39.27
N GLU A 411 -0.57 7.88 -40.15
CA GLU A 411 -0.50 7.20 -41.45
C GLU A 411 -0.43 5.68 -41.26
N GLU A 412 0.34 5.21 -40.28
CA GLU A 412 0.49 3.80 -39.96
C GLU A 412 -0.84 3.16 -39.50
N VAL A 413 -1.67 3.92 -38.76
CA VAL A 413 -3.00 3.47 -38.36
C VAL A 413 -3.90 3.28 -39.57
N TYR A 414 -3.94 4.26 -40.49
CA TYR A 414 -4.71 4.12 -41.74
C TYR A 414 -4.21 2.96 -42.60
N GLU A 415 -2.89 2.82 -42.78
CA GLU A 415 -2.31 1.72 -43.56
C GLU A 415 -2.67 0.34 -42.99
N LEU A 416 -2.69 0.20 -41.65
CA LEU A 416 -3.08 -1.05 -41.02
C LEU A 416 -4.58 -1.33 -41.19
N MET A 417 -5.43 -0.31 -41.08
CA MET A 417 -6.87 -0.43 -41.33
C MET A 417 -7.14 -0.86 -42.78
N ASP A 418 -6.51 -0.21 -43.76
CA ASP A 418 -6.61 -0.57 -45.18
C ASP A 418 -6.16 -2.02 -45.42
N LYS A 419 -5.03 -2.43 -44.81
CA LYS A 419 -4.55 -3.83 -44.88
C LYS A 419 -5.59 -4.82 -44.34
N ILE A 420 -6.31 -4.49 -43.28
CA ILE A 420 -7.35 -5.36 -42.71
C ILE A 420 -8.56 -5.43 -43.65
N GLU A 421 -9.01 -4.31 -44.22
CA GLU A 421 -10.10 -4.28 -45.20
C GLU A 421 -9.77 -5.09 -46.46
N GLU A 422 -8.56 -4.92 -47.01
CA GLU A 422 -8.11 -5.70 -48.17
C GLU A 422 -8.10 -7.21 -47.90
N MET A 423 -7.84 -7.62 -46.66
CA MET A 423 -7.90 -9.03 -46.27
C MET A 423 -9.34 -9.55 -46.14
N ASP A 424 -10.28 -8.70 -45.74
CA ASP A 424 -11.71 -9.04 -45.65
C ASP A 424 -12.33 -9.18 -47.05
N ASP A 425 -12.01 -8.25 -47.96
CA ASP A 425 -12.46 -8.25 -49.36
C ASP A 425 -11.98 -9.46 -50.18
N GLN A 426 -10.94 -10.16 -49.72
CA GLN A 426 -10.36 -11.33 -50.38
C GLN A 426 -10.94 -12.68 -49.91
N ASN A 427 -11.79 -12.68 -48.88
CA ASN A 427 -12.49 -13.89 -48.38
C ASN A 427 -13.91 -14.01 -48.92
#